data_AF-A0A2W1BRY4-F1
#
_entry.id   AF-A0A2W1BRY4-F1
#
_cell.length_a   1.000
_cell.length_b   1.000
_cell.length_c   1.000
_cell.angle_alpha   90.00
_cell.angle_beta   90.00
_cell.angle_gamma   90.00
#
_symmetry.space_group_name_H-M   'P 1'
#
loop_
_entity.id
_entity.type
_entity.pdbx_description
1 polymer ?
#
loop_
_entity_poly.entity_id
_entity_poly.type
_entity_poly.pdbx_seq_one_letter_code
_entity_poly.pdbx_strand_id
1 'polypeptide(L)'
;MKFYRKTETKTNVHLVFNNLLDKDVQSIFFPLNLMHYIVFCPKYTIKNNFIIPTSFIVKLISILGTLVFISVTLYRNYYLFFYQESVTISPFMYYSSYYDALFYSFGFSMNCLFGIFKSELIIRSIMTFQNIHRYLNNESNTRRNIILNWTYVIVTFVGYFSIYTYFYSQLSNSYNLTNAFFLVSFDINAVLAIRSLNLLEDKISLWNVSICKNQELENVNDRNYAKKMYQAYVNVLECYETLKTLSRSFVST
;
A
#
# COMPACT_ATOMS: atom_id res chain seq x y z
N MET A 1 25.99 23.28 43.98
CA MET A 1 25.54 23.67 42.63
C MET A 1 25.02 22.42 41.92
N LYS A 2 23.70 22.16 41.96
CA LYS A 2 23.08 20.96 41.36
C LYS A 2 22.37 21.37 40.06
N PHE A 3 22.89 20.91 38.93
CA PHE A 3 22.24 21.08 37.62
C PHE A 3 21.03 20.14 37.54
N TYR A 4 19.82 20.70 37.68
CA TYR A 4 18.59 20.00 37.34
C TYR A 4 18.43 19.99 35.82
N ARG A 5 18.71 18.83 35.22
CA ARG A 5 18.44 18.55 33.81
C ARG A 5 16.94 18.32 33.66
N LYS A 6 16.21 19.37 33.26
CA LYS A 6 14.78 19.33 32.96
C LYS A 6 14.59 18.58 31.65
N THR A 7 14.21 17.31 31.71
CA THR A 7 13.81 16.52 30.54
C THR A 7 12.43 16.97 30.09
N GLU A 8 12.37 17.78 29.05
CA GLU A 8 11.13 18.17 28.39
C GLU A 8 10.52 16.97 27.66
N THR A 9 9.63 16.25 28.35
CA THR A 9 8.68 15.28 27.77
C THR A 9 7.40 15.99 27.31
N LYS A 10 7.54 17.11 26.60
CA LYS A 10 6.43 17.85 26.00
C LYS A 10 6.67 17.99 24.51
N THR A 11 6.17 17.06 23.70
CA THR A 11 5.80 17.31 22.28
C THR A 11 5.19 16.14 21.50
N ASN A 12 4.75 15.03 22.11
CA ASN A 12 4.07 13.96 21.33
C ASN A 12 2.54 13.96 21.41
N VAL A 13 1.91 14.76 22.28
CA VAL A 13 0.44 14.75 22.44
C VAL A 13 -0.27 15.59 21.37
N HIS A 14 0.39 16.60 20.80
CA HIS A 14 -0.26 17.52 19.84
C HIS A 14 -0.30 16.99 18.39
N LEU A 15 0.43 15.92 18.07
CA LEU A 15 0.48 15.32 16.73
C LEU A 15 -0.67 14.33 16.47
N VAL A 16 -1.38 13.89 17.50
CA VAL A 16 -2.41 12.84 17.40
C VAL A 16 -3.76 13.38 16.90
N PHE A 17 -4.03 14.68 17.03
CA PHE A 17 -5.34 15.27 16.71
C PHE A 17 -5.58 15.63 15.24
N ASN A 18 -4.57 15.53 14.36
CA ASN A 18 -4.74 15.89 12.94
C ASN A 18 -5.01 14.69 12.02
N ASN A 19 -5.18 13.47 12.53
CA ASN A 19 -5.37 12.28 11.70
C ASN A 19 -6.83 11.99 11.32
N LEU A 20 -7.70 12.98 11.44
CA LEU A 20 -9.09 12.86 11.00
C LEU A 20 -9.13 12.84 9.46
N LEU A 21 -9.67 11.75 8.92
CA LEU A 21 -9.78 11.49 7.50
C LEU A 21 -11.15 11.95 6.99
N ASP A 22 -11.16 12.70 5.89
CA ASP A 22 -12.41 13.06 5.22
C ASP A 22 -13.04 11.80 4.61
N LYS A 23 -14.38 11.72 4.63
CA LYS A 23 -15.11 10.54 4.13
C LYS A 23 -14.79 10.22 2.68
N ASP A 24 -14.53 11.24 1.86
CA ASP A 24 -14.18 11.07 0.45
C ASP A 24 -12.80 10.43 0.29
N VAL A 25 -11.80 10.95 1.01
CA VAL A 25 -10.44 10.41 1.02
C VAL A 25 -10.44 9.00 1.60
N GLN A 26 -11.20 8.77 2.67
CA GLN A 26 -11.42 7.43 3.23
C GLN A 26 -11.95 6.47 2.17
N SER A 27 -12.98 6.87 1.42
CA SER A 27 -13.61 6.03 0.39
C SER A 27 -12.67 5.73 -0.77
N ILE A 28 -11.76 6.65 -1.11
CA ILE A 28 -10.73 6.43 -2.14
C ILE A 28 -9.74 5.34 -1.71
N PHE A 29 -9.23 5.43 -0.48
CA PHE A 29 -8.16 4.53 0.00
C PHE A 29 -8.68 3.24 0.66
N PHE A 30 -9.95 3.16 1.03
CA PHE A 30 -10.53 1.99 1.69
C PHE A 30 -10.40 0.70 0.87
N PRO A 31 -10.75 0.66 -0.43
CA PRO A 31 -10.63 -0.57 -1.24
C PRO A 31 -9.17 -1.04 -1.35
N LEU A 32 -8.25 -0.08 -1.45
CA LEU A 32 -6.82 -0.36 -1.51
C LEU A 32 -6.30 -0.94 -0.19
N ASN A 33 -6.76 -0.41 0.95
CA ASN A 33 -6.40 -0.95 2.26
C ASN A 33 -7.01 -2.34 2.50
N LEU A 34 -8.23 -2.58 2.02
CA LEU A 34 -8.89 -3.88 2.12
C LEU A 34 -8.07 -4.99 1.48
N MET A 35 -7.45 -4.74 0.31
CA MET A 35 -6.57 -5.72 -0.32
C MET A 35 -5.38 -6.11 0.57
N HIS A 36 -4.78 -5.17 1.29
CA HIS A 36 -3.69 -5.50 2.21
C HIS A 36 -4.14 -6.32 3.43
N TYR A 37 -5.37 -6.10 3.91
CA TYR A 37 -5.94 -6.93 4.97
C TYR A 37 -6.14 -8.38 4.53
N ILE A 38 -6.61 -8.59 3.29
CA ILE A 38 -6.77 -9.94 2.70
C ILE A 38 -5.44 -10.69 2.64
N VAL A 39 -4.34 -9.95 2.42
CA VAL A 39 -2.98 -10.51 2.32
C VAL A 39 -2.26 -10.60 3.69
N PHE A 40 -2.94 -10.27 4.79
CA PHE A 40 -2.36 -10.21 6.14
C PHE A 40 -1.18 -9.23 6.29
N CYS A 41 -1.08 -8.22 5.42
CA CYS A 41 -0.04 -7.19 5.48
C CYS A 41 -0.63 -5.77 5.55
N PRO A 42 -1.54 -5.47 6.50
CA PRO A 42 -2.12 -4.13 6.62
C PRO A 42 -1.02 -3.11 6.96
N LYS A 43 -1.03 -1.98 6.24
CA LYS A 43 -0.02 -0.92 6.40
C LYS A 43 -0.46 0.18 7.37
N TYR A 44 -1.76 0.37 7.52
CA TYR A 44 -2.39 1.31 8.45
C TYR A 44 -3.83 0.86 8.75
N THR A 45 -4.40 1.35 9.84
CA THR A 45 -5.78 1.07 10.23
C THR A 45 -6.60 2.34 10.14
N ILE A 46 -7.80 2.26 9.57
CA ILE A 46 -8.79 3.35 9.65
C ILE A 46 -9.83 2.95 10.68
N LYS A 47 -9.95 3.69 11.79
CA LYS A 47 -10.95 3.45 12.84
C LYS A 47 -11.63 4.76 13.21
N ASN A 48 -12.97 4.79 13.15
CA ASN A 48 -13.78 5.97 13.48
C ASN A 48 -13.35 7.24 12.70
N ASN A 49 -13.07 7.10 11.40
CA ASN A 49 -12.53 8.15 10.54
C ASN A 49 -11.13 8.65 10.91
N PHE A 50 -10.43 8.02 11.86
CA PHE A 50 -9.02 8.32 12.13
C PHE A 50 -8.13 7.30 11.44
N ILE A 51 -7.09 7.81 10.76
CA ILE A 51 -6.01 6.96 10.28
C ILE A 51 -4.95 6.83 11.39
N ILE A 52 -4.71 5.59 11.82
CA ILE A 52 -3.77 5.29 12.90
C ILE A 52 -2.72 4.27 12.44
N PRO A 53 -1.49 4.34 12.97
CA PRO A 53 -0.49 3.30 12.74
C PRO A 53 -1.03 1.95 13.19
N THR A 54 -0.53 0.88 12.58
CA THR A 54 -0.96 -0.48 12.91
C THR A 54 -0.71 -0.77 14.39
N SER A 55 -1.72 -1.32 15.05
CA SER A 55 -1.60 -1.71 16.46
C SER A 55 -0.61 -2.86 16.61
N PHE A 56 -0.07 -3.03 17.81
CA PHE A 56 0.86 -4.12 18.12
C PHE A 56 0.26 -5.50 17.78
N ILE A 57 -1.03 -5.72 18.05
CA ILE A 57 -1.72 -6.97 17.73
C ILE A 57 -1.72 -7.22 16.22
N VAL A 58 -2.00 -6.20 15.40
CA VAL A 58 -2.01 -6.33 13.94
C VAL A 58 -0.60 -6.63 13.41
N LYS A 59 0.43 -5.99 13.98
CA LYS A 59 1.83 -6.29 13.65
C LYS A 59 2.20 -7.73 14.00
N LEU A 60 1.77 -8.22 15.16
CA LEU A 60 1.96 -9.61 15.58
C LEU A 60 1.27 -10.59 14.63
N ILE A 61 0.03 -10.31 14.22
CA ILE A 61 -0.70 -11.11 13.23
C ILE A 61 0.05 -11.15 11.89
N SER A 62 0.59 -10.02 11.43
CA SER A 62 1.40 -9.95 10.20
C SER A 62 2.68 -10.78 10.30
N ILE A 63 3.38 -10.74 11.44
CA ILE A 63 4.58 -11.55 11.69
C ILE A 63 4.22 -13.04 11.72
N LEU A 64 3.16 -13.41 12.44
CA LEU A 64 2.69 -14.80 12.50
C LEU A 64 2.26 -15.30 11.12
N GLY A 65 1.56 -14.50 10.34
CA GLY A 65 1.20 -14.83 8.96
C GLY A 65 2.43 -15.05 8.08
N THR A 66 3.46 -14.22 8.25
CA THR A 66 4.76 -14.36 7.56
C THR A 66 5.46 -15.66 7.95
N LEU A 67 5.51 -15.98 9.24
CA LEU A 67 6.12 -17.22 9.71
C LEU A 67 5.37 -18.45 9.19
N VAL A 68 4.04 -18.46 9.24
CA VAL A 68 3.22 -19.55 8.69
C VAL A 68 3.48 -19.71 7.19
N PHE A 69 3.54 -18.62 6.44
CA PHE A 69 3.83 -18.65 5.00
C PHE A 69 5.21 -19.26 4.70
N ILE A 70 6.25 -18.84 5.43
CA ILE A 70 7.60 -19.39 5.30
C ILE A 70 7.61 -20.87 5.67
N SER A 71 6.98 -21.26 6.79
CA SER A 71 6.90 -22.65 7.23
C SER A 71 6.20 -23.54 6.19
N VAL A 72 5.08 -23.09 5.61
CA VAL A 72 4.39 -23.83 4.54
C VAL A 72 5.28 -23.97 3.31
N THR A 73 6.00 -22.91 2.93
CA THR A 73 6.92 -22.92 1.78
C THR A 73 8.09 -23.88 2.01
N LEU A 74 8.68 -23.87 3.20
CA LEU A 74 9.77 -24.79 3.57
C LEU A 74 9.27 -26.24 3.65
N TYR A 75 8.11 -26.47 4.26
CA TYR A 75 7.48 -27.79 4.33
C TYR A 75 7.21 -28.36 2.93
N ARG A 76 6.74 -27.53 2.00
CA ARG A 76 6.57 -27.94 0.59
C ARG A 76 7.88 -28.41 -0.03
N ASN A 77 8.96 -27.65 0.13
CA ASN A 77 10.25 -28.01 -0.44
C ASN A 77 10.82 -29.28 0.21
N TYR A 78 10.65 -29.42 1.52
CA TYR A 78 10.97 -30.65 2.23
C TYR A 78 10.20 -31.85 1.67
N TYR A 79 8.88 -31.71 1.47
CA TYR A 79 8.05 -32.76 0.88
C TYR A 79 8.51 -33.13 -0.54
N LEU A 80 8.77 -32.14 -1.40
CA LEU A 80 9.27 -32.37 -2.76
C LEU A 80 10.62 -33.08 -2.77
N PHE A 81 11.50 -32.81 -1.81
CA PHE A 81 12.78 -33.48 -1.66
C PHE A 81 12.63 -34.96 -1.26
N PHE A 82 11.80 -35.26 -0.26
CA PHE A 82 11.65 -36.64 0.24
C PHE A 82 10.86 -37.55 -0.71
N TYR A 83 9.90 -37.01 -1.46
CA TYR A 83 9.03 -37.77 -2.35
C TYR A 83 9.44 -37.68 -3.83
N GLN A 84 10.66 -37.24 -4.11
CA GLN A 84 11.18 -37.03 -5.47
C GLN A 84 11.07 -38.27 -6.36
N GLU A 85 11.22 -39.48 -5.81
CA GLU A 85 11.12 -40.73 -6.60
C GLU A 85 9.68 -41.07 -7.01
N SER A 86 8.69 -40.63 -6.22
CA SER A 86 7.27 -40.91 -6.47
C SER A 86 6.61 -39.91 -7.40
N VAL A 87 7.17 -38.70 -7.53
CA VAL A 87 6.65 -37.64 -8.39
C VAL A 87 7.62 -37.45 -9.55
N THR A 88 7.16 -37.57 -10.79
CA THR A 88 7.99 -37.36 -11.99
C THR A 88 8.35 -35.88 -12.17
N ILE A 89 9.24 -35.36 -11.33
CA ILE A 89 9.69 -33.97 -11.32
C ILE A 89 11.03 -33.88 -12.05
N SER A 90 11.12 -32.99 -13.04
CA SER A 90 12.40 -32.72 -13.69
C SER A 90 13.38 -32.05 -12.72
N PRO A 91 14.70 -32.30 -12.81
CA PRO A 91 15.69 -31.63 -11.96
C PRO A 91 15.57 -30.09 -12.01
N PHE A 92 15.22 -29.54 -13.18
CA PHE A 92 14.97 -28.11 -13.34
C PHE A 92 13.85 -27.58 -12.43
N MET A 93 12.70 -28.27 -12.37
CA MET A 93 11.59 -27.87 -11.51
C MET A 93 11.95 -27.95 -10.02
N TYR A 94 12.79 -28.92 -9.64
CA TYR A 94 13.29 -29.03 -8.28
C TYR A 94 14.16 -27.82 -7.88
N TYR A 95 15.16 -27.47 -8.71
CA TYR A 95 15.99 -26.28 -8.47
C TYR A 95 15.16 -24.98 -8.48
N SER A 96 14.20 -24.88 -9.40
CA SER A 96 13.28 -23.74 -9.45
C SER A 96 12.48 -23.61 -8.15
N SER A 97 11.92 -24.70 -7.61
CA SER A 97 11.13 -24.63 -6.37
C SER A 97 11.97 -24.16 -5.19
N TYR A 98 13.23 -24.58 -5.09
CA TYR A 98 14.13 -24.14 -4.02
C TYR A 98 14.45 -22.64 -4.14
N TYR A 99 14.74 -22.17 -5.36
CA TYR A 99 14.95 -20.75 -5.63
C TYR A 99 13.69 -19.92 -5.29
N ASP A 100 12.52 -20.36 -5.75
CA ASP A 100 11.23 -19.75 -5.46
C ASP A 100 10.98 -19.68 -3.94
N ALA A 101 11.33 -20.74 -3.20
CA ALA A 101 11.17 -20.79 -1.76
C ALA A 101 11.94 -19.68 -1.06
N LEU A 102 13.22 -19.53 -1.42
CA LEU A 102 14.10 -18.49 -0.86
C LEU A 102 13.62 -17.10 -1.27
N PHE A 103 13.35 -16.91 -2.55
CA PHE A 103 12.92 -15.63 -3.11
C PHE A 103 11.60 -15.15 -2.49
N TYR A 104 10.59 -16.03 -2.42
CA TYR A 104 9.29 -15.69 -1.83
C TYR A 104 9.35 -15.50 -0.31
N SER A 105 10.12 -16.32 0.41
CA SER A 105 10.30 -16.14 1.86
C SER A 105 10.97 -14.80 2.17
N PHE A 106 11.99 -14.43 1.41
CA PHE A 106 12.65 -13.14 1.52
C PHE A 106 11.69 -11.99 1.18
N GLY A 107 11.01 -12.05 0.04
CA GLY A 107 10.07 -11.01 -0.39
C GLY A 107 8.91 -10.79 0.59
N PHE A 108 8.36 -11.87 1.16
CA PHE A 108 7.27 -11.77 2.12
C PHE A 108 7.74 -11.20 3.46
N SER A 109 8.93 -11.62 3.92
CA SER A 109 9.57 -11.04 5.10
C SER A 109 9.81 -9.55 4.92
N MET A 110 10.33 -9.14 3.76
CA MET A 110 10.56 -7.75 3.41
C MET A 110 9.26 -6.95 3.38
N ASN A 111 8.20 -7.48 2.80
CA ASN A 111 6.89 -6.84 2.78
C ASN A 111 6.35 -6.62 4.20
N CYS A 112 6.48 -7.62 5.08
CA CYS A 112 6.08 -7.51 6.48
C CYS A 112 6.90 -6.44 7.22
N LEU A 113 8.23 -6.44 7.09
CA LEU A 113 9.11 -5.44 7.70
C LEU A 113 8.77 -4.03 7.18
N PHE A 114 8.54 -3.89 5.88
CA PHE A 114 8.16 -2.62 5.28
C PHE A 114 6.83 -2.10 5.84
N GLY A 115 5.82 -2.96 5.95
CA GLY A 115 4.53 -2.62 6.56
C GLY A 115 4.67 -2.15 8.01
N ILE A 116 5.58 -2.75 8.78
CA ILE A 116 5.83 -2.41 10.18
C ILE A 116 6.60 -1.09 10.33
N PHE A 117 7.66 -0.88 9.54
CA PHE A 117 8.57 0.27 9.70
C PHE A 117 8.11 1.53 8.95
N LYS A 118 7.38 1.37 7.84
CA LYS A 118 7.00 2.51 6.99
C LYS A 118 5.55 2.95 7.18
N SER A 119 4.82 2.41 8.16
CA SER A 119 3.42 2.77 8.42
C SER A 119 3.24 4.28 8.63
N GLU A 120 4.14 4.93 9.37
CA GLU A 120 4.06 6.37 9.64
C GLU A 120 4.24 7.22 8.37
N LEU A 121 5.14 6.80 7.48
CA LEU A 121 5.40 7.49 6.22
C LEU A 121 4.19 7.39 5.26
N ILE A 122 3.54 6.22 5.23
CA ILE A 122 2.32 6.01 4.46
C ILE A 122 1.18 6.87 4.99
N ILE A 123 1.02 6.94 6.32
CA ILE A 123 0.00 7.80 6.94
C ILE A 123 0.26 9.26 6.59
N ARG A 124 1.51 9.73 6.71
CA ARG A 124 1.89 11.08 6.31
C ARG A 124 1.54 11.37 4.85
N SER A 125 1.83 10.43 3.94
CA SER A 125 1.47 10.55 2.52
C SER A 125 -0.04 10.72 2.31
N ILE A 126 -0.86 9.91 2.99
CA ILE A 126 -2.33 10.00 2.92
C ILE A 126 -2.84 11.34 3.50
N MET A 127 -2.26 11.81 4.60
CA MET A 127 -2.62 13.10 5.19
C MET A 127 -2.24 14.28 4.28
N THR A 128 -1.07 14.23 3.64
CA THR A 128 -0.67 15.22 2.63
C THR A 128 -1.61 15.16 1.43
N PHE A 129 -2.00 13.97 0.97
CA PHE A 129 -2.99 13.80 -0.09
C PHE A 129 -4.34 14.40 0.29
N GLN A 130 -4.81 14.21 1.52
CA GLN A 130 -6.05 14.81 1.99
C GLN A 130 -6.02 16.35 1.91
N ASN A 131 -4.90 16.97 2.30
CA ASN A 131 -4.76 18.42 2.21
C ASN A 131 -4.83 18.92 0.77
N ILE A 132 -4.22 18.18 -0.16
CA ILE A 132 -4.34 18.45 -1.61
C ILE A 132 -5.80 18.28 -2.05
N HIS A 133 -6.44 17.19 -1.63
CA HIS A 133 -7.81 16.85 -2.02
C HIS A 133 -8.83 17.89 -1.55
N ARG A 134 -8.73 18.39 -0.31
CA ARG A 134 -9.59 19.46 0.23
C ARG A 134 -9.54 20.72 -0.62
N TYR A 135 -8.36 21.04 -1.16
CA TYR A 135 -8.16 22.25 -1.94
C TYR A 135 -8.52 22.08 -3.42
N LEU A 136 -8.15 20.93 -4.02
CA LEU A 136 -8.39 20.59 -5.42
C LEU A 136 -9.52 19.57 -5.54
N ASN A 137 -10.62 19.79 -4.82
CA ASN A 137 -11.72 18.83 -4.84
C ASN A 137 -12.47 18.91 -6.17
N ASN A 138 -12.78 17.73 -6.72
CA ASN A 138 -13.70 17.58 -7.83
C ASN A 138 -14.48 16.30 -7.58
N GLU A 139 -15.73 16.44 -7.14
CA GLU A 139 -16.60 15.33 -6.74
C GLU A 139 -16.75 14.27 -7.85
N SER A 140 -16.84 14.72 -9.12
CA SER A 140 -16.98 13.81 -10.26
C SER A 140 -15.75 12.93 -10.44
N ASN A 141 -14.55 13.50 -10.32
CA ASN A 141 -13.31 12.75 -10.43
C ASN A 141 -13.09 11.84 -9.20
N THR A 142 -13.42 12.34 -8.01
CA THR A 142 -13.37 11.56 -6.77
C THR A 142 -14.25 10.31 -6.86
N ARG A 143 -15.50 10.45 -7.31
CA ARG A 143 -16.43 9.33 -7.49
C ARG A 143 -15.92 8.33 -8.53
N ARG A 144 -15.40 8.83 -9.65
CA ARG A 144 -14.78 7.99 -10.69
C ARG A 144 -13.63 7.16 -10.11
N ASN A 145 -12.75 7.76 -9.33
CA ASN A 145 -11.61 7.08 -8.73
C ASN A 145 -12.01 6.05 -7.67
N ILE A 146 -13.07 6.32 -6.89
CA ILE A 146 -13.63 5.32 -5.96
C ILE A 146 -14.14 4.09 -6.72
N ILE A 147 -14.94 4.29 -7.79
CA ILE A 147 -15.46 3.20 -8.61
C ILE A 147 -14.30 2.42 -9.23
N LEU A 148 -13.34 3.11 -9.84
CA LEU A 148 -12.17 2.50 -10.46
C LEU A 148 -11.33 1.69 -9.45
N ASN A 149 -11.17 2.16 -8.21
CA ASN A 149 -10.46 1.39 -7.18
C ASN A 149 -11.22 0.11 -6.82
N TRP A 150 -12.54 0.17 -6.63
CA TRP A 150 -13.37 -1.02 -6.39
C TRP A 150 -13.35 -2.01 -7.56
N THR A 151 -13.46 -1.53 -8.80
CA THR A 151 -13.36 -2.37 -9.99
C THR A 151 -12.04 -3.14 -10.01
N TYR A 152 -10.93 -2.50 -9.64
CA TYR A 152 -9.63 -3.19 -9.58
C TYR A 152 -9.61 -4.24 -8.49
N VAL A 153 -10.10 -3.96 -7.29
CA VAL A 153 -10.19 -4.98 -6.21
C VAL A 153 -10.98 -6.20 -6.68
N ILE A 154 -12.15 -5.97 -7.29
CA ILE A 154 -13.03 -7.05 -7.77
C ILE A 154 -12.38 -7.83 -8.90
N VAL A 155 -11.86 -7.15 -9.93
CA VAL A 155 -11.22 -7.80 -11.08
C VAL A 155 -10.00 -8.60 -10.65
N THR A 156 -9.15 -8.05 -9.78
CA THR A 156 -7.99 -8.76 -9.23
C THR A 156 -8.42 -10.01 -8.47
N PHE A 157 -9.39 -9.89 -7.55
CA PHE A 157 -9.85 -11.03 -6.76
C PHE A 157 -10.51 -12.12 -7.60
N VAL A 158 -11.43 -11.75 -8.50
CA VAL A 158 -12.11 -12.67 -9.42
C VAL A 158 -11.10 -13.31 -10.38
N GLY A 159 -10.15 -12.54 -10.88
CA GLY A 159 -9.09 -13.01 -11.77
C GLY A 159 -8.23 -14.09 -11.12
N TYR A 160 -7.69 -13.82 -9.94
CA TYR A 160 -6.89 -14.84 -9.23
C TYR A 160 -7.72 -16.04 -8.80
N PHE A 161 -8.96 -15.85 -8.35
CA PHE A 161 -9.83 -16.97 -7.99
C PHE A 161 -10.14 -17.86 -9.20
N SER A 162 -10.37 -17.27 -10.38
CA SER A 162 -10.61 -18.00 -11.63
C SER A 162 -9.36 -18.74 -12.10
N ILE A 163 -8.19 -18.10 -12.06
CA ILE A 163 -6.91 -18.73 -12.38
C ILE A 163 -6.64 -19.89 -11.41
N TYR A 164 -6.88 -19.67 -10.12
CA TYR A 164 -6.70 -20.67 -9.08
C TYR A 164 -7.59 -21.90 -9.30
N THR A 165 -8.90 -21.70 -9.49
CA THR A 165 -9.86 -22.80 -9.71
C THR A 165 -9.54 -23.58 -10.98
N TYR A 166 -9.14 -22.89 -12.05
CA TYR A 166 -8.68 -23.52 -13.29
C TYR A 166 -7.47 -24.43 -13.04
N PHE A 167 -6.38 -23.89 -12.46
CA PHE A 167 -5.18 -24.70 -12.21
C PHE A 167 -5.40 -25.83 -11.21
N TYR A 168 -6.22 -25.60 -10.17
CA TYR A 168 -6.58 -26.64 -9.21
C TYR A 168 -7.29 -27.81 -9.91
N SER A 169 -8.22 -27.52 -10.82
CA SER A 169 -8.95 -28.55 -11.58
C SER A 169 -8.07 -29.34 -12.55
N GLN A 170 -7.08 -28.69 -13.17
CA GLN A 170 -6.24 -29.31 -14.21
C GLN A 170 -5.05 -30.08 -13.64
N LEU A 171 -4.41 -29.56 -12.59
CA LEU A 171 -3.13 -30.09 -12.12
C LEU A 171 -3.27 -31.07 -10.95
N SER A 172 -4.46 -31.22 -10.36
CA SER A 172 -4.75 -32.06 -9.17
C SER A 172 -3.79 -31.85 -7.97
N ASN A 173 -2.94 -30.82 -8.03
CA ASN A 173 -1.84 -30.59 -7.11
C ASN A 173 -2.08 -29.26 -6.40
N SER A 174 -2.46 -29.36 -5.13
CA SER A 174 -2.66 -28.23 -4.22
C SER A 174 -1.38 -27.44 -3.92
N TYR A 175 -0.19 -27.98 -4.28
CA TYR A 175 1.12 -27.42 -3.93
C TYR A 175 1.42 -26.04 -4.55
N ASN A 176 0.72 -25.63 -5.61
CA ASN A 176 0.91 -24.34 -6.29
C ASN A 176 0.23 -23.15 -5.57
N LEU A 177 -0.58 -23.42 -4.54
CA LEU A 177 -1.35 -22.43 -3.79
C LEU A 177 -0.49 -21.31 -3.17
N THR A 178 0.60 -21.70 -2.53
CA THR A 178 1.46 -20.76 -1.78
C THR A 178 2.13 -19.74 -2.69
N ASN A 179 2.55 -20.18 -3.89
CA ASN A 179 3.16 -19.28 -4.88
C ASN A 179 2.13 -18.28 -5.43
N ALA A 180 0.90 -18.72 -5.69
CA ALA A 180 -0.16 -17.84 -6.15
C ALA A 180 -0.46 -16.73 -5.15
N PHE A 181 -0.52 -17.05 -3.84
CA PHE A 181 -0.75 -16.06 -2.79
C PHE A 181 0.36 -15.00 -2.73
N PHE A 182 1.63 -15.40 -2.92
CA PHE A 182 2.74 -14.44 -2.99
C PHE A 182 2.62 -13.49 -4.17
N LEU A 183 2.34 -14.02 -5.37
CA LEU A 183 2.17 -13.21 -6.58
C LEU A 183 1.05 -12.19 -6.38
N VAL A 184 -0.07 -12.61 -5.80
CA VAL A 184 -1.19 -11.72 -5.42
C VAL A 184 -0.73 -10.60 -4.48
N SER A 185 0.06 -10.92 -3.45
CA SER A 185 0.60 -9.92 -2.53
C SER A 185 1.46 -8.88 -3.23
N PHE A 186 2.34 -9.32 -4.14
CA PHE A 186 3.22 -8.44 -4.89
C PHE A 186 2.43 -7.54 -5.83
N ASP A 187 1.49 -8.12 -6.57
CA ASP A 187 0.65 -7.39 -7.51
C ASP A 187 -0.25 -6.37 -6.81
N ILE A 188 -0.76 -6.68 -5.60
CA ILE A 188 -1.49 -5.71 -4.77
C ILE A 188 -0.61 -4.51 -4.39
N ASN A 189 0.65 -4.74 -4.02
CA ASN A 189 1.59 -3.66 -3.71
C ASN A 189 1.87 -2.78 -4.93
N ALA A 190 2.05 -3.39 -6.11
CA ALA A 190 2.26 -2.67 -7.36
C ALA A 190 1.01 -1.86 -7.74
N VAL A 191 -0.18 -2.46 -7.66
CA VAL A 191 -1.46 -1.79 -7.93
C VAL A 191 -1.64 -0.60 -6.99
N LEU A 192 -1.36 -0.73 -5.69
CA LEU A 192 -1.42 0.39 -4.74
C LEU A 192 -0.53 1.54 -5.18
N ALA A 193 0.71 1.27 -5.56
CA ALA A 193 1.68 2.28 -5.97
C ALA A 193 1.20 3.01 -7.24
N ILE A 194 0.81 2.25 -8.27
CA ILE A 194 0.27 2.79 -9.53
C ILE A 194 -0.98 3.63 -9.27
N ARG A 195 -1.92 3.13 -8.47
CA ARG A 195 -3.15 3.87 -8.14
C ARG A 195 -2.87 5.15 -7.37
N SER A 196 -1.95 5.12 -6.42
CA SER A 196 -1.55 6.32 -5.67
C SER A 196 -0.92 7.38 -6.58
N LEU A 197 -0.12 6.96 -7.56
CA LEU A 197 0.46 7.85 -8.57
C LEU A 197 -0.61 8.45 -9.49
N ASN A 198 -1.52 7.63 -10.02
CA ASN A 198 -2.61 8.11 -10.88
C ASN A 198 -3.52 9.12 -10.14
N LEU A 199 -3.77 8.89 -8.84
CA LEU A 199 -4.52 9.85 -8.01
C LEU A 199 -3.80 11.19 -7.88
N LEU A 200 -2.47 11.20 -7.77
CA LEU A 200 -1.69 12.44 -7.74
C LEU A 200 -1.66 13.13 -9.10
N GLU A 201 -1.51 12.38 -10.18
CA GLU A 201 -1.55 12.89 -11.56
C GLU A 201 -2.88 13.60 -11.84
N ASP A 202 -3.99 12.99 -11.44
CA ASP A 202 -5.32 13.59 -11.50
C ASP A 202 -5.40 14.92 -10.74
N LYS A 203 -4.75 15.02 -9.57
CA LYS A 203 -4.71 16.28 -8.79
C LYS A 203 -3.82 17.33 -9.46
N ILE A 204 -2.72 16.96 -10.09
CA ILE A 204 -1.89 17.87 -10.90
C ILE A 204 -2.69 18.40 -12.09
N SER A 205 -3.46 17.54 -12.76
CA SER A 205 -4.32 17.95 -13.88
C SER A 205 -5.38 18.98 -13.42
N LEU A 206 -6.04 18.74 -12.29
CA LEU A 206 -6.99 19.70 -11.71
C LEU A 206 -6.33 21.02 -11.29
N TRP A 207 -5.10 20.95 -10.76
CA TRP A 207 -4.32 22.14 -10.42
C TRP A 207 -4.00 22.96 -11.67
N ASN A 208 -3.53 22.33 -12.75
CA ASN A 208 -3.25 23.00 -14.03
C ASN A 208 -4.49 23.71 -14.58
N VAL A 209 -5.63 23.02 -14.63
CA VAL A 209 -6.91 23.60 -15.08
C VAL A 209 -7.32 24.79 -14.21
N SER A 210 -7.09 24.70 -12.90
CA SER A 210 -7.41 25.79 -11.98
C SER A 210 -6.52 27.02 -12.22
N ILE A 211 -5.24 26.85 -12.56
CA ILE A 211 -4.37 27.98 -12.92
C ILE A 211 -4.85 28.68 -14.18
N CYS A 212 -5.13 27.94 -15.25
CA CYS A 212 -5.57 28.51 -16.52
C CYS A 212 -6.86 29.33 -16.36
N LYS A 213 -7.85 28.79 -15.64
CA LYS A 213 -9.12 29.51 -15.38
C LYS A 213 -8.94 30.84 -14.64
N ASN A 214 -7.95 30.96 -13.76
CA ASN A 214 -7.71 32.21 -13.04
C ASN A 214 -6.91 33.23 -13.85
N GLN A 215 -6.08 32.79 -14.79
CA GLN A 215 -5.41 33.71 -15.71
C GLN A 215 -6.42 34.43 -16.62
N GLU A 216 -7.50 33.77 -17.00
CA GLU A 216 -8.60 34.37 -17.79
C GLU A 216 -9.44 35.37 -16.98
N LEU A 217 -9.47 35.25 -15.65
CA LEU A 217 -10.23 36.11 -14.74
C LEU A 217 -9.36 37.25 -14.17
N GLU A 218 -8.62 37.96 -15.04
CA GLU A 218 -7.59 39.02 -14.81
C GLU A 218 -7.79 40.03 -13.66
N ASN A 219 -8.94 40.06 -12.98
CA ASN A 219 -9.34 41.09 -12.03
C ASN A 219 -9.21 40.73 -10.53
N VAL A 220 -8.69 39.56 -10.15
CA VAL A 220 -8.55 39.22 -8.72
C VAL A 220 -7.08 39.04 -8.35
N ASN A 221 -6.43 40.15 -8.01
CA ASN A 221 -5.10 40.21 -7.39
C ASN A 221 -5.10 39.65 -5.95
N ASP A 222 -5.73 38.49 -5.73
CA ASP A 222 -5.77 37.83 -4.43
C ASP A 222 -4.48 37.06 -4.22
N ARG A 223 -3.49 37.74 -3.61
CA ARG A 223 -2.24 37.14 -3.16
C ARG A 223 -2.46 35.87 -2.32
N ASN A 224 -3.59 35.75 -1.62
CA ASN A 224 -3.90 34.55 -0.85
C ASN A 224 -4.22 33.36 -1.76
N TYR A 225 -4.86 33.57 -2.91
CA TYR A 225 -5.14 32.50 -3.87
C TYR A 225 -3.84 31.93 -4.44
N ALA A 226 -2.94 32.81 -4.93
CA ALA A 226 -1.64 32.39 -5.46
C ALA A 226 -0.81 31.61 -4.42
N LYS A 227 -0.82 32.07 -3.15
CA LYS A 227 -0.15 31.37 -2.04
C LYS A 227 -0.73 29.98 -1.80
N LYS A 228 -2.06 29.82 -1.84
CA LYS A 228 -2.72 28.51 -1.67
C LYS A 228 -2.44 27.57 -2.85
N MET A 229 -2.44 28.05 -4.09
CA MET A 229 -2.11 27.26 -5.28
C MET A 229 -0.67 26.76 -5.25
N TYR A 230 0.28 27.63 -4.87
CA TYR A 230 1.66 27.25 -4.68
C TYR A 230 1.82 26.20 -3.57
N GLN A 231 1.14 26.39 -2.42
CA GLN A 231 1.16 25.42 -1.34
C GLN A 231 0.60 24.05 -1.77
N ALA A 232 -0.47 24.03 -2.56
CA ALA A 232 -1.04 22.79 -3.08
C ALA A 232 -0.04 22.04 -3.97
N TYR A 233 0.67 22.75 -4.84
CA TYR A 233 1.74 22.19 -5.67
C TYR A 233 2.90 21.61 -4.83
N VAL A 234 3.37 22.36 -3.82
CA VAL A 234 4.40 21.88 -2.90
C VAL A 234 3.95 20.60 -2.19
N ASN A 235 2.71 20.54 -1.71
CA ASN A 235 2.15 19.35 -1.07
C ASN A 235 2.10 18.15 -2.05
N VAL A 236 1.73 18.38 -3.31
CA VAL A 236 1.74 17.33 -4.35
C VAL A 236 3.15 16.78 -4.55
N LEU A 237 4.14 17.66 -4.66
CA LEU A 237 5.53 17.27 -4.83
C LEU A 237 6.05 16.49 -3.62
N GLU A 238 5.73 16.93 -2.40
CA GLU A 238 6.07 16.21 -1.16
C GLU A 238 5.44 14.81 -1.12
N CYS A 239 4.16 14.70 -1.53
CA CYS A 239 3.47 13.42 -1.59
C CYS A 239 4.13 12.48 -2.63
N TYR A 240 4.48 13.01 -3.80
CA TYR A 240 5.19 12.27 -4.84
C TYR A 240 6.57 11.78 -4.38
N GLU A 241 7.40 12.63 -3.79
CA GLU A 241 8.72 12.24 -3.28
C GLU A 241 8.60 11.20 -2.15
N THR A 242 7.54 11.28 -1.34
CA THR A 242 7.23 10.27 -0.33
C THR A 242 6.90 8.92 -0.98
N LEU A 243 6.01 8.88 -1.98
CA LEU A 243 5.67 7.66 -2.72
C LEU A 243 6.86 7.07 -3.47
N LYS A 244 7.71 7.92 -4.06
CA LYS A 244 8.95 7.54 -4.74
C LYS A 244 9.95 6.93 -3.75
N THR A 245 10.07 7.50 -2.55
CA THR A 245 10.92 6.94 -1.48
C THR A 245 10.41 5.58 -1.03
N LEU A 246 9.09 5.42 -0.87
CA LEU A 246 8.44 4.15 -0.54
C LEU A 246 8.71 3.10 -1.64
N SER A 247 8.54 3.46 -2.91
CA SER A 247 8.72 2.57 -4.06
C SER A 247 10.19 2.17 -4.26
N ARG A 248 11.13 3.12 -4.12
CA ARG A 248 12.56 2.84 -4.20
C ARG A 248 13.03 1.91 -3.09
N SER A 249 12.57 2.14 -1.86
CA SER A 249 12.90 1.27 -0.72
C SER A 249 12.39 -0.16 -0.93
N PHE A 250 11.28 -0.32 -1.66
CA PHE A 250 10.75 -1.64 -2.00
C PHE A 250 11.56 -2.34 -3.10
N VAL A 251 12.12 -1.60 -4.07
CA VAL A 251 12.93 -2.16 -5.18
C VAL A 251 14.39 -2.38 -4.80
N SER A 252 14.95 -1.53 -3.92
CA SER A 252 16.37 -1.59 -3.54
C SER A 252 16.72 -2.70 -2.56
N THR A 253 15.75 -3.52 -2.18
CA THR A 253 15.93 -4.59 -1.19
C THR A 253 15.62 -5.93 -1.81
#